data_AF-A0A183AZ31-F1
#
_entry.id   AF-A0A183AZ31-F1
#
_cell.length_a   1.000
_cell.length_b   1.000
_cell.length_c   1.000
_cell.angle_alpha   90.00
_cell.angle_beta   90.00
_cell.angle_gamma   90.00
#
_symmetry.space_group_name_H-M   'P 1'
#
loop_
_entity.id
_entity.type
_entity.pdbx_description
1 polymer ?
#
loop_
_entity_poly.entity_id
_entity_poly.type
_entity_poly.pdbx_seq_one_letter_code
_entity_poly.pdbx_strand_id
1 'polypeptide(L)'
;MVKHTVMDSFELMGILNKIDMASFDFQSLFTNVPVREVMQIICDYVDKKQIRPSLLVSVPERLLLLCETDASLSFQGNAYRQIDDVAMASPLSPVLSDLFMANLEQKGANILEHAIL
;
A
#
# COMPACT_ATOMS: atom_id res chain seq x y z
N MET A 1 22.14 17.35 -15.79
CA MET A 1 22.22 17.11 -17.25
C MET A 1 21.80 15.66 -17.49
N VAL A 2 20.66 15.42 -18.13
CA VAL A 2 20.19 14.06 -18.43
C VAL A 2 21.04 13.53 -19.59
N LYS A 3 21.72 12.38 -19.42
CA LYS A 3 22.60 11.79 -20.44
C LYS A 3 21.83 11.04 -21.54
N HIS A 4 20.69 10.44 -21.20
CA HIS A 4 19.83 9.70 -22.13
C HIS A 4 18.37 9.85 -21.70
N THR A 5 17.47 9.95 -22.69
CA THR A 5 16.02 9.89 -22.50
C THR A 5 15.54 8.63 -23.21
N VAL A 6 14.67 7.88 -22.58
CA VAL A 6 14.07 6.63 -23.10
C VAL A 6 12.56 6.73 -22.99
N MET A 7 11.84 6.10 -23.91
CA MET A 7 10.38 6.11 -23.96
C MET A 7 9.75 5.16 -22.95
N ASP A 8 10.37 4.00 -22.73
CA ASP A 8 9.88 2.98 -21.82
C ASP A 8 11.02 2.11 -21.25
N SER A 9 10.65 1.18 -20.37
CA SER A 9 11.58 0.26 -19.73
C SER A 9 12.22 -0.73 -20.72
N PHE A 10 11.58 -1.05 -21.85
CA PHE A 10 12.13 -1.95 -22.85
C PHE A 10 13.25 -1.29 -23.66
N GLU A 11 13.10 -0.01 -24.00
CA GLU A 11 14.17 0.77 -24.62
C GLU A 11 15.38 0.90 -23.67
N LEU A 12 15.10 1.12 -22.37
CA LEU A 12 16.14 1.11 -21.35
C LEU A 12 16.89 -0.24 -21.30
N MET A 13 16.17 -1.36 -21.38
CA MET A 13 16.76 -2.70 -21.42
C MET A 13 17.69 -2.92 -22.61
N GLY A 14 17.32 -2.41 -23.79
CA GLY A 14 18.18 -2.46 -24.98
C GLY A 14 19.49 -1.69 -24.81
N ILE A 15 19.49 -0.62 -24.02
CA ILE A 15 20.69 0.18 -23.72
C ILE A 15 21.56 -0.50 -22.67
N LEU A 16 20.95 -1.06 -21.61
CA LEU A 16 21.67 -1.57 -20.45
C LEU A 16 22.40 -2.91 -20.67
N ASN A 17 22.14 -3.62 -21.79
CA ASN A 17 22.85 -4.81 -22.26
C ASN A 17 23.40 -5.75 -21.16
N LYS A 18 22.73 -6.91 -20.95
CA LYS A 18 23.02 -7.99 -19.96
C LYS A 18 22.38 -7.84 -18.57
N ILE A 19 21.18 -7.26 -18.48
CA ILE A 19 20.36 -7.31 -17.27
C ILE A 19 19.11 -8.13 -17.60
N ASP A 20 18.65 -8.97 -16.67
CA ASP A 20 17.31 -9.55 -16.75
C ASP A 20 16.39 -8.67 -15.89
N MET A 21 15.33 -8.14 -16.50
CA MET A 21 14.36 -7.28 -15.82
C MET A 21 13.00 -7.96 -15.79
N ALA A 22 12.38 -7.96 -14.61
CA ALA A 22 11.00 -8.33 -14.42
C ALA A 22 10.22 -7.13 -13.87
N SER A 23 9.04 -6.91 -14.42
CA SER A 23 8.08 -5.91 -13.92
C SER A 23 6.87 -6.64 -13.37
N PHE A 24 6.49 -6.29 -12.15
CA PHE A 24 5.32 -6.82 -11.47
C PHE A 24 4.36 -5.67 -11.22
N ASP A 25 3.08 -5.91 -11.48
CA ASP A 25 2.02 -4.95 -11.20
C ASP A 25 0.97 -5.58 -10.29
N PHE A 26 0.42 -4.78 -9.38
CA PHE A 26 -0.60 -5.23 -8.45
C PHE A 26 -1.97 -5.09 -9.11
N GLN A 27 -2.66 -6.21 -9.24
CA GLN A 27 -4.04 -6.18 -9.72
C GLN A 27 -4.95 -5.56 -8.66
N SER A 28 -5.65 -4.49 -9.03
CA SER A 28 -6.68 -3.86 -8.20
C SER A 28 -6.18 -3.52 -6.77
N LEU A 29 -5.10 -2.73 -6.68
CA LEU A 29 -4.42 -2.41 -5.41
C LEU A 29 -5.37 -2.06 -4.26
N PHE A 30 -6.23 -1.03 -4.42
CA PHE A 30 -7.07 -0.55 -3.33
C PHE A 30 -8.06 -1.59 -2.81
N THR A 31 -8.55 -2.48 -3.67
CA THR A 31 -9.49 -3.56 -3.30
C THR A 31 -8.77 -4.84 -2.85
N ASN A 32 -7.47 -4.77 -2.59
CA ASN A 32 -6.65 -5.88 -2.10
C ASN A 32 -5.73 -5.43 -0.94
N VAL A 33 -6.04 -4.30 -0.31
CA VAL A 33 -5.31 -3.76 0.84
C VAL A 33 -6.22 -3.91 2.07
N PRO A 34 -6.02 -4.94 2.91
CA PRO A 34 -6.90 -5.20 4.04
C PRO A 34 -6.72 -4.13 5.12
N VAL A 35 -7.76 -3.33 5.38
CA VAL A 35 -7.70 -2.19 6.31
C VAL A 35 -7.17 -2.60 7.68
N ARG A 36 -7.59 -3.75 8.20
CA ARG A 36 -7.14 -4.25 9.51
C ARG A 36 -5.65 -4.56 9.55
N GLU A 37 -5.10 -5.12 8.47
CA GLU A 37 -3.65 -5.39 8.41
C GLU A 37 -2.88 -4.07 8.40
N VAL A 38 -3.34 -3.08 7.63
CA VAL A 38 -2.72 -1.75 7.62
C VAL A 38 -2.74 -1.12 9.01
N MET A 39 -3.85 -1.23 9.74
CA MET A 39 -3.93 -0.72 11.11
C MET A 39 -2.90 -1.37 12.03
N GLN A 40 -2.74 -2.70 11.93
CA GLN A 40 -1.74 -3.41 12.71
C GLN A 40 -0.32 -2.93 12.37
N ILE A 41 -0.01 -2.73 11.09
CA ILE A 41 1.28 -2.19 10.64
C ILE A 41 1.55 -0.82 11.25
N ILE A 42 0.54 0.06 11.30
CA ILE A 42 0.66 1.39 11.92
C ILE A 42 0.95 1.27 13.41
N CYS A 43 0.21 0.44 14.14
CA CYS A 43 0.40 0.20 15.57
C CYS A 43 1.81 -0.34 15.87
N ASP A 44 2.23 -1.37 15.13
CA ASP A 44 3.57 -1.96 15.26
C ASP A 44 4.67 -0.93 14.99
N TYR A 45 4.46 -0.04 14.01
CA TYR A 45 5.40 1.04 13.69
C TYR A 45 5.48 2.09 14.81
N VAL A 46 4.34 2.52 15.35
CA VAL A 46 4.25 3.46 16.48
C VAL A 46 5.00 2.91 17.69
N ASP A 47 4.75 1.64 18.04
CA ASP A 47 5.39 0.96 19.16
C ASP A 47 6.90 0.81 18.93
N LYS A 48 7.32 0.34 17.76
CA LYS A 48 8.73 0.17 17.38
C LYS A 48 9.51 1.48 17.42
N LYS A 49 8.89 2.58 17.01
CA LYS A 49 9.49 3.93 17.02
C LYS A 49 9.33 4.64 18.37
N GLN A 50 8.68 4.01 19.35
CA GLN A 50 8.37 4.60 20.67
C GLN A 50 7.67 5.95 20.54
N ILE A 51 6.85 6.12 19.51
CA ILE A 51 6.08 7.34 19.30
C ILE A 51 5.00 7.34 20.39
N ARG A 52 4.90 8.46 21.12
CA ARG A 52 3.86 8.66 22.13
C ARG A 52 2.82 9.62 21.56
N PRO A 53 1.81 9.13 20.83
CA PRO A 53 0.74 9.99 20.36
C PRO A 53 0.03 10.62 21.55
N SER A 54 -0.41 11.87 21.37
CA SER A 54 -1.21 12.60 22.36
C SER A 54 -2.60 11.98 22.56
N LEU A 55 -3.05 11.15 21.62
CA LEU A 55 -4.24 10.31 21.72
C LEU A 55 -3.85 8.85 22.00
N LEU A 56 -4.70 8.15 22.75
CA LEU A 56 -4.66 6.69 22.85
C LEU A 56 -4.67 6.09 21.44
N VAL A 57 -3.77 5.15 21.16
CA VAL A 57 -3.61 4.46 19.86
C VAL A 57 -4.93 3.86 19.36
N SER A 58 -5.81 3.46 20.27
CA SER A 58 -7.15 2.93 19.97
C SER A 58 -8.11 3.93 19.33
N VAL A 59 -7.87 5.24 19.45
CA VAL A 59 -8.73 6.28 18.87
C VAL A 59 -8.43 6.46 17.37
N PRO A 60 -7.18 6.68 16.92
CA PRO A 60 -6.84 6.67 15.50
C PRO A 60 -7.24 5.38 14.78
N GLU A 61 -7.01 4.21 15.37
CA GLU A 61 -7.41 2.92 14.78
C GLU A 61 -8.91 2.87 14.46
N ARG A 62 -9.74 3.26 15.43
CA ARG A 62 -11.19 3.27 15.26
C ARG A 62 -11.67 4.31 14.25
N LEU A 63 -11.02 5.47 14.19
CA LEU A 63 -11.33 6.51 13.22
C LEU A 63 -10.96 6.08 11.80
N LEU A 64 -9.78 5.49 11.62
CA LEU A 64 -9.32 4.97 10.32
C LEU A 64 -10.23 3.83 9.85
N LEU A 65 -10.63 2.93 10.75
CA LEU A 65 -11.59 1.88 10.41
C LEU A 65 -12.94 2.47 9.97
N LEU A 66 -13.45 3.49 10.66
CA LEU A 66 -14.69 4.18 10.26
C LEU A 66 -14.54 4.85 8.90
N CYS A 67 -13.43 5.54 8.65
CA CYS A 67 -13.18 6.22 7.38
C CYS A 67 -13.16 5.27 6.17
N GLU A 68 -12.65 4.05 6.35
CA GLU A 68 -12.53 3.08 5.26
C GLU A 68 -13.73 2.11 5.15
N THR A 69 -14.33 1.69 6.27
CA THR A 69 -15.37 0.65 6.28
C THR A 69 -16.81 1.17 6.21
N ASP A 70 -17.03 2.46 6.50
CA ASP A 70 -18.33 3.13 6.29
C ASP A 70 -18.36 3.95 4.99
N ALA A 71 -17.43 3.68 4.06
CA ALA A 71 -17.47 4.26 2.73
C ALA A 71 -18.73 3.78 1.98
N SER A 72 -19.73 4.66 1.87
CA SER A 72 -20.96 4.42 1.14
C SER A 72 -20.86 4.93 -0.29
N LEU A 73 -21.10 4.06 -1.26
CA LEU A 73 -21.24 4.38 -2.67
C LEU A 73 -22.72 4.53 -3.00
N SER A 74 -23.10 5.56 -3.74
CA SER A 74 -24.48 5.72 -4.23
C SER A 74 -24.53 5.41 -5.72
N PHE A 75 -25.44 4.52 -6.11
CA PHE A 75 -25.69 4.23 -7.53
C PHE A 75 -27.18 4.01 -7.75
N GLN A 76 -27.75 4.75 -8.70
CA GLN A 76 -29.18 4.68 -9.06
C GLN A 76 -30.15 4.83 -7.88
N GLY A 77 -29.81 5.69 -6.92
CA GLY A 77 -30.64 5.94 -5.73
C GLY A 77 -30.50 4.89 -4.62
N ASN A 78 -29.66 3.87 -4.82
CA ASN A 78 -29.34 2.87 -3.80
C ASN A 78 -27.97 3.16 -3.17
N ALA A 79 -27.88 2.98 -1.85
CA ALA A 79 -26.63 3.04 -1.12
C ALA A 79 -26.01 1.64 -0.99
N TYR A 80 -24.73 1.54 -1.31
CA TYR A 80 -23.91 0.35 -1.22
C TYR A 80 -22.78 0.64 -0.25
N ARG A 81 -22.46 -0.31 0.63
CA ARG A 81 -21.36 -0.17 1.57
C ARG A 81 -20.21 -1.08 1.15
N GLN A 82 -19.02 -0.53 1.07
CA GLN A 82 -17.81 -1.33 0.96
C GLN A 82 -17.52 -1.97 2.32
N ILE A 83 -17.41 -3.30 2.35
CA ILE A 83 -17.32 -4.07 3.61
C ILE A 83 -15.89 -4.40 4.02
N ASP A 84 -14.95 -4.34 3.07
CA ASP A 84 -13.56 -4.68 3.28
C ASP A 84 -12.68 -3.92 2.28
N ASP A 85 -11.38 -3.98 2.54
CA ASP A 85 -10.34 -3.27 1.81
C ASP A 85 -10.46 -1.74 1.86
N VAL A 86 -9.40 -1.09 1.42
CA VAL A 86 -9.32 0.37 1.39
C VAL A 86 -10.28 0.92 0.33
N ALA A 87 -11.07 1.92 0.69
CA ALA A 87 -12.08 2.47 -0.20
C ALA A 87 -11.40 3.29 -1.30
N MET A 88 -11.47 2.91 -2.58
CA MET A 88 -10.71 3.59 -3.65
C MET A 88 -10.93 5.11 -3.72
N ALA A 89 -12.09 5.60 -3.28
CA ALA A 89 -12.42 7.02 -3.25
C ALA A 89 -12.07 7.73 -1.93
N SER A 90 -11.59 7.01 -0.91
CA SER A 90 -11.16 7.63 0.35
C SER A 90 -9.87 8.42 0.15
N PRO A 91 -9.77 9.65 0.71
CA PRO A 91 -8.53 10.43 0.68
C PRO A 91 -7.35 9.74 1.37
N LEU A 92 -7.61 8.79 2.27
CA LEU A 92 -6.57 8.08 3.02
C LEU A 92 -6.00 6.89 2.23
N SER A 93 -6.72 6.43 1.21
CA SER A 93 -6.44 5.21 0.48
C SER A 93 -5.04 5.13 -0.13
N PRO A 94 -4.52 6.19 -0.76
CA PRO A 94 -3.15 6.17 -1.28
C PRO A 94 -2.13 5.93 -0.17
N VAL A 95 -2.29 6.57 0.99
CA VAL A 95 -1.33 6.46 2.10
C VAL A 95 -1.41 5.10 2.78
N LEU A 96 -2.63 4.56 2.97
CA LEU A 96 -2.82 3.23 3.55
C LEU A 96 -2.26 2.14 2.64
N SER A 97 -2.44 2.28 1.32
CA SER A 97 -1.90 1.34 0.34
C SER A 97 -0.38 1.41 0.27
N ASP A 98 0.20 2.61 0.30
CA ASP A 98 1.66 2.79 0.31
C ASP A 98 2.30 2.14 1.55
N LEU A 99 1.68 2.32 2.73
CA LEU A 99 2.16 1.69 3.96
C LEU A 99 2.11 0.15 3.89
N PHE A 100 1.02 -0.40 3.36
CA PHE A 100 0.88 -1.83 3.15
C PHE A 100 1.93 -2.38 2.19
N MET A 101 2.13 -1.68 1.07
CA MET A 101 3.11 -2.02 0.04
C MET A 101 4.54 -2.01 0.59
N ALA A 102 4.93 -0.96 1.31
CA ALA A 102 6.25 -0.88 1.93
C ALA A 102 6.50 -2.03 2.92
N ASN A 103 5.47 -2.43 3.68
CA ASN A 103 5.57 -3.58 4.58
C ASN A 103 5.66 -4.92 3.82
N LEU A 104 4.90 -5.10 2.73
CA LEU A 104 5.02 -6.26 1.85
C LEU A 104 6.41 -6.38 1.22
N GLU A 105 6.96 -5.27 0.72
CA GLU A 105 8.31 -5.22 0.16
C GLU A 105 9.37 -5.61 1.19
N GLN A 106 9.25 -5.13 2.43
CA GLN A 106 10.16 -5.51 3.50
C GLN A 106 10.06 -7.01 3.85
N LYS A 107 8.85 -7.57 3.90
CA LYS A 107 8.65 -9.01 4.11
C LYS A 107 9.23 -9.82 2.92
N GLY A 108 9.00 -9.37 1.69
CA GLY A 108 9.47 -10.02 0.47
C GLY A 108 10.99 -9.99 0.30
N ALA A 109 11.63 -8.88 0.62
CA ALA A 109 13.09 -8.74 0.58
C ALA A 109 13.77 -9.75 1.52
N ASN A 110 13.27 -9.91 2.74
CA ASN A 110 13.79 -10.91 3.69
C ASN A 110 13.67 -12.35 3.14
N ILE A 111 12.59 -12.65 2.43
CA ILE A 111 12.38 -13.96 1.81
C ILE A 111 13.36 -14.17 0.65
N LEU A 112 13.56 -13.17 -0.21
CA LEU A 112 14.52 -13.25 -1.31
C LEU A 112 15.95 -13.41 -0.81
N GLU A 113 16.34 -12.67 0.23
CA GLU A 113 17.66 -12.79 0.86
C GLU A 113 17.89 -14.21 1.41
N HIS A 114 16.88 -14.85 2.01
CA HIS A 114 16.98 -16.24 2.51
C HIS A 114 16.84 -17.32 1.44
N ALA A 115 16.29 -17.01 0.27
CA ALA A 115 16.09 -17.97 -0.82
C ALA A 115 17.25 -17.98 -1.82
N ILE A 116 18.04 -16.91 -1.89
CA ILE A 116 19.10 -16.70 -2.90
C ILE A 116 20.51 -16.74 -2.26
N LEU A 117 20.64 -16.59 -0.93
CA LEU A 117 21.87 -16.86 -0.17
C LEU A 117 21.81 -18.22 0.54
#